data_AF-A0A3E0N4U1-F1
#
_entry.id   AF-A0A3E0N4U1-F1
#
_cell.length_a   1.000
_cell.length_b   1.000
_cell.length_c   1.000
_cell.angle_alpha   90.00
_cell.angle_beta   90.00
_cell.angle_gamma   90.00
#
_symmetry.space_group_name_H-M   'P 1'
#
loop_
_entity.id
_entity.type
_entity.pdbx_description
1 polymer ?
#
loop_
_entity_poly.entity_id
_entity_poly.type
_entity_poly.pdbx_seq_one_letter_code
_entity_poly.pdbx_strand_id
1 'polypeptide(L)'
;VVHDLALMQSLGMRLVIVHEHADIDNTPITQDAMRQILAAISSERSQIERMFSMGLPNSPLHNAKLRVISGNFVTARPAGVLQGIDHGALGVVRHVDVAGISHALDGAAICLLSAVGHSPAGDIFAVNALELMRVVARSLAAEKLIVMSEYEGVTRDNGSLVRQLTVEDARGYSTQVAGGMAASIALACNACDDGVPRVHLVSYACDGGLIKELYTHDGAGTLISSDEYEQMVAAQSHDLAGILELIRPLQQEGILLERSNEQVAADLDHFTVITKDSRVIACAALYPNRDDAIGEIACVATHPDYRDSGHGERLVEKLAETARELHLKQVYVRTTQTGHWFRELGFQPVDQNELPSAEQEKSSRDRNSNTLIRAL
;
A
#
# COMPACT_ATOMS: atom_id res chain seq x y z
N VAL A 1 8.49 16.84 -7.84
CA VAL A 1 8.86 16.75 -6.40
C VAL A 1 8.45 17.98 -5.58
N VAL A 2 9.13 19.14 -5.61
CA VAL A 2 8.79 20.26 -4.70
C VAL A 2 7.35 20.75 -4.86
N HIS A 3 6.85 20.85 -6.11
CA HIS A 3 5.46 21.22 -6.36
C HIS A 3 4.46 20.20 -5.76
N ASP A 4 4.75 18.90 -5.89
CA ASP A 4 3.93 17.83 -5.30
C ASP A 4 3.91 17.93 -3.76
N LEU A 5 5.08 18.12 -3.14
CA LEU A 5 5.21 18.26 -1.70
C LEU A 5 4.49 19.52 -1.17
N ALA A 6 4.55 20.62 -1.92
CA ALA A 6 3.81 21.82 -1.60
C ALA A 6 2.29 21.62 -1.69
N LEU A 7 1.82 20.91 -2.71
CA LEU A 7 0.41 20.55 -2.84
C LEU A 7 -0.02 19.68 -1.65
N MET A 8 0.77 18.66 -1.31
CA MET A 8 0.53 17.79 -0.14
C MET A 8 0.44 18.59 1.16
N GLN A 9 1.36 19.54 1.39
CA GLN A 9 1.30 20.42 2.56
C GLN A 9 0.04 21.28 2.56
N SER A 10 -0.34 21.83 1.40
CA SER A 10 -1.54 22.66 1.27
C SER A 10 -2.84 21.90 1.52
N LEU A 11 -2.83 20.58 1.31
CA LEU A 11 -3.90 19.65 1.65
C LEU A 11 -3.87 19.22 3.14
N GLY A 12 -2.96 19.78 3.94
CA GLY A 12 -2.89 19.56 5.38
C GLY A 12 -1.92 18.45 5.82
N MET A 13 -1.12 17.89 4.91
CA MET A 13 -0.14 16.86 5.29
C MET A 13 1.01 17.45 6.11
N ARG A 14 1.37 16.75 7.20
CA ARG A 14 2.54 17.07 8.04
C ARG A 14 3.77 16.43 7.39
N LEU A 15 4.71 17.25 6.93
CA LEU A 15 5.85 16.77 6.13
C LEU A 15 7.18 16.91 6.87
N VAL A 16 7.90 15.80 6.98
CA VAL A 16 9.32 15.76 7.31
C VAL A 16 10.06 15.27 6.08
N ILE A 17 11.03 16.04 5.60
CA ILE A 17 11.84 15.75 4.42
C ILE A 17 13.25 15.48 4.90
N VAL A 18 13.79 14.30 4.57
CA VAL A 18 15.21 13.99 4.70
C VAL A 18 15.86 14.17 3.33
N HIS A 19 17.00 14.85 3.26
CA HIS A 19 17.78 14.95 2.03
C HIS A 19 19.26 14.63 2.27
N GLU A 20 19.89 14.11 1.23
CA GLU A 20 21.32 13.86 1.14
C GLU A 20 21.84 14.35 -0.21
N HIS A 21 23.12 14.69 -0.25
CA HIS A 21 23.77 15.09 -1.49
C HIS A 21 24.35 13.90 -2.27
N ALA A 22 24.81 12.89 -1.53
CA ALA A 22 25.41 11.68 -2.06
C ALA A 22 25.22 10.57 -1.02
N ASP A 23 25.15 9.32 -1.50
CA ASP A 23 25.00 8.15 -0.65
C ASP A 23 26.16 8.05 0.36
N ILE A 24 25.80 7.95 1.64
CA ILE A 24 26.74 7.71 2.74
C ILE A 24 26.76 6.19 3.03
N ASP A 25 27.77 5.50 2.50
CA ASP A 25 27.84 4.05 2.36
C ASP A 25 28.57 3.32 3.51
N ASN A 26 28.36 3.71 4.77
CA ASN A 26 29.00 3.11 5.96
C ASN A 26 30.54 2.94 5.87
N THR A 27 31.21 3.60 4.93
CA THR A 27 32.67 3.59 4.81
C THR A 27 33.30 4.64 5.73
N PRO A 28 34.60 4.52 6.04
CA PRO A 28 35.29 5.53 6.84
C PRO A 28 35.30 6.92 6.20
N ILE A 29 34.92 7.93 6.98
CA ILE A 29 34.90 9.32 6.54
C ILE A 29 36.01 10.10 7.24
N THR A 30 36.95 10.63 6.48
CA THR A 30 37.99 11.51 7.01
C THR A 30 37.43 12.89 7.34
N GLN A 31 38.13 13.66 8.19
CA GLN A 31 37.71 15.02 8.53
C GLN A 31 37.67 15.96 7.32
N ASP A 32 38.57 15.79 6.35
CA ASP A 32 38.54 16.60 5.12
C ASP A 32 37.37 16.23 4.21
N ALA A 33 37.06 14.93 4.08
CA ALA A 33 35.87 14.47 3.37
C ALA A 33 34.59 14.99 4.03
N MET A 34 34.50 14.97 5.36
CA MET A 34 33.38 15.52 6.11
C MET A 34 33.12 17.00 5.82
N ARG A 35 34.19 17.83 5.70
CA ARG A 35 34.03 19.24 5.33
C ARG A 35 33.42 19.42 3.94
N GLN A 36 33.80 18.58 2.98
CA GLN A 36 33.24 18.61 1.62
C GLN A 36 31.78 18.18 1.61
N ILE A 37 31.46 17.08 2.30
CA ILE A 37 30.08 16.59 2.47
C ILE A 37 29.21 17.68 3.11
N LEU A 38 29.68 18.30 4.19
CA LEU A 38 28.95 19.37 4.88
C LEU A 38 28.70 20.57 3.97
N ALA A 39 29.69 21.00 3.20
CA ALA A 39 29.54 22.11 2.27
C ALA A 39 28.50 21.80 1.18
N ALA A 40 28.54 20.60 0.61
CA ALA A 40 27.62 20.18 -0.44
C ALA A 40 26.17 20.05 0.06
N ILE A 41 25.97 19.35 1.18
CA ILE A 41 24.65 19.19 1.81
C ILE A 41 24.07 20.56 2.24
N SER A 42 24.90 21.47 2.78
CA SER A 42 24.43 22.80 3.18
C SER A 42 24.00 23.66 1.98
N SER A 43 24.73 23.55 0.86
CA SER A 43 24.35 24.19 -0.40
C SER A 43 23.01 23.66 -0.91
N GLU A 44 22.84 22.34 -0.90
CA GLU A 44 21.62 21.68 -1.36
C GLU A 44 20.40 22.01 -0.48
N ARG A 45 20.56 22.00 0.85
CA ARG A 45 19.54 22.48 1.79
C ARG A 45 19.06 23.89 1.43
N SER A 46 20.00 24.79 1.19
CA SER A 46 19.70 26.18 0.81
C SER A 46 18.94 26.25 -0.53
N GLN A 47 19.26 25.37 -1.48
CA GLN A 47 18.52 25.28 -2.74
C GLN A 47 17.10 24.75 -2.55
N ILE A 48 16.90 23.75 -1.69
CA ILE A 48 15.57 23.22 -1.34
C ILE A 48 14.71 24.31 -0.68
N GLU A 49 15.25 25.00 0.32
CA GLU A 49 14.57 26.13 0.99
C GLU A 49 14.20 27.24 0.00
N ARG A 50 15.09 27.56 -0.96
CA ARG A 50 14.80 28.48 -2.05
C ARG A 50 13.63 27.99 -2.91
N MET A 51 13.60 26.72 -3.30
CA MET A 51 12.52 26.17 -4.15
C MET A 51 11.16 26.26 -3.46
N PHE A 52 11.07 25.98 -2.16
CA PHE A 52 9.83 26.15 -1.40
C PHE A 52 9.42 27.62 -1.20
N SER A 53 10.33 28.56 -1.42
CA SER A 53 10.06 30.01 -1.33
C SER A 53 9.58 30.62 -2.65
N MET A 54 9.52 29.85 -3.75
CA MET A 54 9.20 30.36 -5.09
C MET A 54 7.69 30.63 -5.26
N GLY A 55 7.20 31.80 -4.87
CA GLY A 55 5.77 32.20 -4.93
C GLY A 55 5.36 33.12 -6.10
N LEU A 56 6.10 33.12 -7.22
CA LEU A 56 5.83 34.03 -8.34
C LEU A 56 4.39 33.91 -8.88
N PRO A 57 3.78 35.01 -9.41
CA PRO A 57 2.53 34.93 -10.16
C PRO A 57 2.63 33.89 -11.28
N ASN A 58 1.64 33.02 -11.41
CA ASN A 58 1.58 31.86 -12.32
C ASN A 58 2.49 30.66 -11.97
N SER A 59 3.09 30.63 -10.77
CA SER A 59 3.66 29.40 -10.20
C SER A 59 2.53 28.55 -9.58
N PRO A 60 2.62 27.20 -9.60
CA PRO A 60 1.78 26.33 -8.79
C PRO A 60 1.78 26.69 -7.29
N LEU A 61 2.83 27.39 -6.83
CA LEU A 61 3.00 27.85 -5.45
C LEU A 61 2.51 29.29 -5.21
N HIS A 62 1.81 29.91 -6.17
CA HIS A 62 1.30 31.27 -6.00
C HIS A 62 0.36 31.34 -4.78
N ASN A 63 0.60 32.28 -3.86
CA ASN A 63 -0.04 32.38 -2.54
C ASN A 63 0.17 31.20 -1.56
N ALA A 64 0.96 30.18 -1.91
CA ALA A 64 1.33 29.14 -0.97
C ALA A 64 2.32 29.71 0.06
N LYS A 65 1.85 30.03 1.26
CA LYS A 65 2.69 30.49 2.38
C LYS A 65 3.37 29.31 3.05
N LEU A 66 4.25 28.63 2.31
CA LEU A 66 5.01 27.49 2.83
C LEU A 66 6.09 28.00 3.79
N ARG A 67 6.22 27.32 4.92
CA ARG A 67 7.30 27.53 5.88
C ARG A 67 8.16 26.28 5.90
N VAL A 68 9.46 26.45 5.69
CA VAL A 68 10.43 25.37 5.87
C VAL A 68 11.24 25.68 7.12
N ILE A 69 11.30 24.71 8.04
CA ILE A 69 12.09 24.79 9.26
C ILE A 69 13.14 23.69 9.21
N SER A 70 14.37 24.07 9.45
CA SER A 70 15.53 23.20 9.41
C SER A 70 16.46 23.56 10.57
N GLY A 71 17.11 22.58 11.19
CA GLY A 71 17.79 22.81 12.46
C GLY A 71 18.46 21.57 13.05
N ASN A 72 18.88 21.69 14.31
CA ASN A 72 19.59 20.67 15.07
C ASN A 72 18.64 19.61 15.67
N PHE A 73 17.73 19.07 14.86
CA PHE A 73 16.78 18.04 15.30
C PHE A 73 17.40 16.66 15.51
N VAL A 74 18.61 16.44 14.99
CA VAL A 74 19.30 15.14 15.01
C VAL A 74 20.56 15.23 15.86
N THR A 75 20.58 14.46 16.94
CA THR A 75 21.80 14.22 17.72
C THR A 75 22.45 12.94 17.22
N ALA A 76 23.72 13.02 16.82
CA ALA A 76 24.51 11.88 16.38
C ALA A 76 25.59 11.50 17.39
N ARG A 77 26.11 10.29 17.23
CA ARG A 77 27.32 9.79 17.88
C ARG A 77 28.24 9.17 16.82
N PRO A 78 29.56 9.07 17.06
CA PRO A 78 30.43 8.37 16.12
C PRO A 78 29.98 6.92 15.93
N ALA A 79 30.12 6.42 14.70
CA ALA A 79 30.06 4.99 14.41
C ALA A 79 31.20 4.25 15.14
N GLY A 80 32.36 4.91 15.25
CA GLY A 80 33.53 4.42 15.97
C GLY A 80 34.31 3.39 15.17
N VAL A 81 34.87 2.41 15.87
CA VAL A 81 35.66 1.34 15.26
C VAL A 81 34.76 0.13 15.01
N LEU A 82 34.45 -0.16 13.75
CA LEU A 82 33.67 -1.34 13.34
C LEU A 82 34.61 -2.34 12.68
N GLN A 83 34.62 -3.58 13.16
CA GLN A 83 35.46 -4.66 12.63
C GLN A 83 36.96 -4.28 12.53
N GLY A 84 37.45 -3.46 13.47
CA GLY A 84 38.85 -3.01 13.50
C GLY A 84 39.17 -1.80 12.63
N ILE A 85 38.19 -1.22 11.93
CA ILE A 85 38.36 -0.03 11.08
C ILE A 85 37.72 1.17 11.78
N ASP A 86 38.49 2.26 11.97
CA ASP A 86 37.97 3.54 12.47
C ASP A 86 37.23 4.27 11.35
N HIS A 87 35.97 4.61 11.59
CA HIS A 87 35.10 5.25 10.60
C HIS A 87 35.13 6.78 10.66
N GLY A 88 35.89 7.36 11.57
CA GLY A 88 36.10 8.82 11.65
C GLY A 88 34.80 9.60 11.83
N ALA A 89 34.47 10.44 10.85
CA ALA A 89 33.31 11.34 10.87
C ALA A 89 31.99 10.68 10.44
N LEU A 90 31.96 9.36 10.24
CA LEU A 90 30.72 8.61 10.09
C LEU A 90 29.98 8.56 11.43
N GLY A 91 28.70 8.89 11.42
CA GLY A 91 27.84 8.91 12.59
C GLY A 91 26.68 7.93 12.51
N VAL A 92 26.13 7.66 13.69
CA VAL A 92 24.87 6.95 13.88
C VAL A 92 23.92 7.87 14.64
N VAL A 93 22.64 7.86 14.26
CA VAL A 93 21.60 8.64 14.95
C VAL A 93 21.48 8.15 16.39
N ARG A 94 21.66 9.05 17.36
CA ARG A 94 21.52 8.76 18.79
C ARG A 94 20.14 9.16 19.30
N HIS A 95 19.66 10.32 18.88
CA HIS A 95 18.40 10.89 19.35
C HIS A 95 17.82 11.83 18.30
N VAL A 96 16.49 11.84 18.20
CA VAL A 96 15.71 12.76 17.36
C VAL A 96 14.87 13.63 18.28
N ASP A 97 14.93 14.94 18.11
CA ASP A 97 14.10 15.90 18.84
C ASP A 97 12.66 15.88 18.33
N VAL A 98 11.90 14.87 18.79
CA VAL A 98 10.49 14.68 18.45
C VAL A 98 9.64 15.89 18.84
N ALA A 99 9.93 16.52 19.97
CA ALA A 99 9.18 17.68 20.43
C ALA A 99 9.38 18.89 19.51
N GLY A 100 10.63 19.19 19.14
CA GLY A 100 10.97 20.26 18.21
C GLY A 100 10.38 20.05 16.82
N ILE A 101 10.48 18.82 16.28
CA ILE A 101 9.87 18.47 15.00
C ILE A 101 8.34 18.61 15.09
N SER A 102 7.71 18.05 16.12
CA SER A 102 6.25 18.13 16.29
C SER A 102 5.77 19.58 16.37
N HIS A 103 6.47 20.43 17.12
CA HIS A 103 6.16 21.85 17.21
C HIS A 103 6.23 22.57 15.85
N ALA A 104 7.25 22.25 15.04
CA ALA A 104 7.35 22.77 13.68
C ALA A 104 6.17 22.32 12.80
N LEU A 105 5.83 21.04 12.85
CA LEU A 105 4.72 20.45 12.09
C LEU A 105 3.35 21.01 12.52
N ASP A 106 3.14 21.23 13.82
CA ASP A 106 1.90 21.84 14.36
C ASP A 106 1.75 23.29 13.92
N GLY A 107 2.88 23.98 13.72
CA GLY A 107 2.95 25.26 13.01
C GLY A 107 2.74 25.15 11.50
N ALA A 108 2.26 24.02 10.95
CA ALA A 108 2.11 23.79 9.52
C ALA A 108 3.41 24.03 8.71
N ALA A 109 4.58 23.91 9.33
CA ALA A 109 5.85 23.99 8.63
C ALA A 109 6.26 22.61 8.09
N ILE A 110 7.05 22.64 7.03
CA ILE A 110 7.79 21.49 6.53
C ILE A 110 9.08 21.40 7.34
N CYS A 111 9.35 20.25 7.97
CA CYS A 111 10.61 20.02 8.65
C CYS A 111 11.64 19.43 7.67
N LEU A 112 12.72 20.16 7.40
CA LEU A 112 13.78 19.73 6.49
C LEU A 112 15.01 19.28 7.30
N LEU A 113 15.35 18.00 7.17
CA LEU A 113 16.47 17.34 7.82
C LEU A 113 17.54 17.01 6.78
N SER A 114 18.76 17.44 7.06
CA SER A 114 19.93 17.04 6.28
C SER A 114 20.51 15.74 6.85
N ALA A 115 21.14 14.91 6.03
CA ALA A 115 21.85 13.68 6.42
C ALA A 115 23.15 13.94 7.22
N VAL A 116 23.05 14.80 8.25
CA VAL A 116 24.09 15.15 9.21
C VAL A 116 23.51 15.22 10.62
N GLY A 117 24.32 14.94 11.63
CA GLY A 117 23.94 15.08 13.03
C GLY A 117 25.06 15.65 13.88
N HIS A 118 24.68 16.22 15.03
CA HIS A 118 25.61 16.89 15.93
C HIS A 118 25.76 16.10 17.23
N SER A 119 26.96 16.06 17.81
CA SER A 119 27.14 15.54 19.16
C SER A 119 26.92 16.62 20.20
N PRO A 120 26.62 16.26 21.47
CA PRO A 120 26.63 17.21 22.57
C PRO A 120 28.00 17.89 22.80
N ALA A 121 29.09 17.32 22.28
CA ALA A 121 30.42 17.90 22.34
C ALA A 121 30.69 18.91 21.20
N GLY A 122 29.78 19.04 20.23
CA GLY A 122 29.90 19.96 19.10
C GLY A 122 30.51 19.34 17.83
N ASP A 123 30.76 18.03 17.81
CA ASP A 123 31.22 17.35 16.61
C ASP A 123 30.08 17.18 15.60
N ILE A 124 30.42 17.16 14.32
CA ILE A 124 29.48 16.95 13.22
C ILE A 124 29.79 15.61 12.57
N PHE A 125 28.76 14.82 12.34
CA PHE A 125 28.87 13.52 11.68
C PHE A 125 27.94 13.46 10.47
N ALA A 126 28.43 12.83 9.40
CA ALA A 126 27.58 12.40 8.30
C ALA A 126 26.81 11.15 8.75
N VAL A 127 25.51 11.09 8.47
CA VAL A 127 24.67 9.94 8.85
C VAL A 127 24.03 9.36 7.60
N ASN A 128 23.87 8.04 7.53
CA ASN A 128 23.15 7.41 6.43
C ASN A 128 21.70 7.92 6.37
N ALA A 129 21.25 8.40 5.21
CA ALA A 129 19.95 9.02 5.05
C ALA A 129 18.79 8.03 5.24
N LEU A 130 18.93 6.79 4.74
CA LEU A 130 17.92 5.74 4.91
C LEU A 130 17.74 5.39 6.39
N GLU A 131 18.83 5.25 7.15
CA GLU A 131 18.75 5.01 8.59
C GLU A 131 18.16 6.23 9.33
N LEU A 132 18.51 7.46 8.92
CA LEU A 132 17.91 8.67 9.48
C LEU A 132 16.38 8.70 9.22
N MET A 133 15.95 8.39 8.00
CA MET A 133 14.54 8.27 7.63
C MET A 133 13.82 7.25 8.53
N ARG A 134 14.38 6.06 8.72
CA ARG A 134 13.82 5.00 9.59
C ARG A 134 13.66 5.49 11.02
N VAL A 135 14.72 6.03 11.62
CA VAL A 135 14.73 6.46 13.02
C VAL A 135 13.75 7.63 13.23
N VAL A 136 13.69 8.59 12.30
CA VAL A 136 12.75 9.71 12.37
C VAL A 136 11.30 9.22 12.23
N ALA A 137 11.01 8.38 11.24
CA ALA A 137 9.67 7.85 11.01
C ALA A 137 9.14 7.07 12.21
N ARG A 138 9.95 6.17 12.78
CA ARG A 138 9.62 5.45 14.02
C ARG A 138 9.41 6.40 15.20
N SER A 139 10.32 7.36 15.40
CA SER A 139 10.27 8.26 16.56
C SER A 139 9.04 9.17 16.55
N LEU A 140 8.54 9.50 15.35
CA LEU A 140 7.33 10.29 15.15
C LEU A 140 6.05 9.45 15.07
N ALA A 141 6.16 8.11 15.10
CA ALA A 141 5.07 7.19 14.78
C ALA A 141 4.37 7.57 13.45
N ALA A 142 5.17 7.77 12.40
CA ALA A 142 4.68 8.23 11.11
C ALA A 142 3.73 7.20 10.48
N GLU A 143 2.62 7.68 9.93
CA GLU A 143 1.63 6.82 9.24
C GLU A 143 2.15 6.25 7.91
N LYS A 144 3.07 7.00 7.26
CA LYS A 144 3.66 6.65 5.96
C LYS A 144 5.11 7.11 5.91
N LEU A 145 5.97 6.28 5.32
CA LEU A 145 7.32 6.66 4.88
C LEU A 145 7.37 6.61 3.36
N ILE A 146 8.02 7.59 2.73
CA ILE A 146 8.15 7.62 1.26
C ILE A 146 9.63 7.73 0.92
N VAL A 147 10.13 6.76 0.16
CA VAL A 147 11.49 6.76 -0.39
C VAL A 147 11.40 7.21 -1.84
N MET A 148 12.01 8.35 -2.14
CA MET A 148 12.12 8.84 -3.51
C MET A 148 13.47 8.46 -4.10
N SER A 149 13.48 7.79 -5.24
CA SER A 149 14.72 7.36 -5.92
C SER A 149 14.61 7.48 -7.44
N GLU A 150 15.66 7.11 -8.17
CA GLU A 150 15.60 7.00 -9.63
C GLU A 150 14.71 5.84 -10.10
N TYR A 151 14.56 4.81 -9.28
CA TYR A 151 13.87 3.58 -9.65
C TYR A 151 12.35 3.73 -9.62
N GLU A 152 11.65 3.12 -10.58
CA GLU A 152 10.17 3.10 -10.64
C GLU A 152 9.52 2.39 -9.44
N GLY A 153 10.23 1.44 -8.84
CA GLY A 153 9.77 0.59 -7.74
C GLY A 153 10.28 -0.83 -7.93
N VAL A 154 9.70 -1.80 -7.24
CA VAL A 154 10.10 -3.21 -7.37
C VAL A 154 9.52 -3.79 -8.65
N THR A 155 10.35 -4.37 -9.52
CA THR A 155 9.90 -4.99 -10.78
C THR A 155 9.97 -6.52 -10.69
N ARG A 156 9.06 -7.20 -11.40
CA ARG A 156 9.12 -8.66 -11.62
C ARG A 156 10.08 -8.98 -12.77
N ASP A 157 10.43 -10.25 -12.92
CA ASP A 157 11.30 -10.75 -14.00
C ASP A 157 10.80 -10.41 -15.41
N ASN A 158 9.49 -10.25 -15.59
CA ASN A 158 8.88 -9.85 -16.86
C ASN A 158 8.93 -8.32 -17.12
N GLY A 159 9.56 -7.55 -16.24
CA GLY A 159 9.67 -6.09 -16.32
C GLY A 159 8.45 -5.32 -15.82
N SER A 160 7.39 -5.98 -15.38
CA SER A 160 6.21 -5.30 -14.81
C SER A 160 6.48 -4.78 -13.39
N LEU A 161 5.96 -3.59 -13.09
CA LEU A 161 6.04 -2.99 -11.75
C LEU A 161 5.14 -3.75 -10.78
N VAL A 162 5.71 -4.20 -9.66
CA VAL A 162 4.97 -4.73 -8.53
C VAL A 162 4.39 -3.55 -7.77
N ARG A 163 3.07 -3.37 -7.85
CA ARG A 163 2.38 -2.26 -7.17
C ARG A 163 2.40 -2.38 -5.65
N GLN A 164 2.47 -3.61 -5.15
CA GLN A 164 2.36 -3.84 -3.73
C GLN A 164 3.05 -5.15 -3.30
N LEU A 165 3.66 -5.12 -2.13
CA LEU A 165 4.29 -6.26 -1.48
C LEU A 165 3.96 -6.26 0.01
N THR A 166 3.77 -7.45 0.57
CA THR A 166 3.90 -7.62 2.02
C THR A 166 5.37 -7.47 2.42
N VAL A 167 5.65 -7.20 3.69
CA VAL A 167 7.04 -7.20 4.20
C VAL A 167 7.74 -8.53 3.93
N GLU A 168 7.03 -9.65 4.03
CA GLU A 168 7.57 -10.98 3.76
C GLU A 168 7.99 -11.13 2.29
N ASP A 169 7.10 -10.80 1.35
CA ASP A 169 7.41 -10.87 -0.08
C ASP A 169 8.55 -9.91 -0.45
N ALA A 170 8.53 -8.70 0.09
CA ALA A 170 9.55 -7.68 -0.17
C ALA A 170 10.96 -8.16 0.25
N ARG A 171 11.09 -8.90 1.36
CA ARG A 171 12.38 -9.50 1.75
C ARG A 171 12.87 -10.52 0.72
N GLY A 172 11.98 -11.27 0.10
CA GLY A 172 12.30 -12.15 -1.02
C GLY A 172 12.97 -11.39 -2.18
N TYR A 173 12.38 -10.27 -2.58
CA TYR A 173 12.92 -9.40 -3.64
C TYR A 173 14.25 -8.74 -3.27
N SER A 174 14.45 -8.35 -2.00
CA SER A 174 15.69 -7.72 -1.55
C SER A 174 16.93 -8.59 -1.78
N THR A 175 16.78 -9.92 -1.87
CA THR A 175 17.90 -10.84 -2.13
C THR A 175 18.22 -11.00 -3.62
N GLN A 176 17.30 -10.61 -4.49
CA GLN A 176 17.40 -10.77 -5.94
C GLN A 176 17.89 -9.50 -6.65
N VAL A 177 17.74 -8.36 -5.99
CA VAL A 177 18.13 -7.05 -6.52
C VAL A 177 19.42 -6.57 -5.85
N ALA A 178 20.32 -5.93 -6.59
CA ALA A 178 21.54 -5.33 -6.06
C ALA A 178 21.46 -3.78 -6.08
N GLY A 179 22.32 -3.13 -5.30
CA GLY A 179 22.46 -1.67 -5.31
C GLY A 179 21.40 -0.91 -4.50
N GLY A 180 21.11 0.33 -4.92
CA GLY A 180 20.25 1.27 -4.18
C GLY A 180 18.80 0.81 -4.00
N MET A 181 18.27 0.03 -4.93
CA MET A 181 16.93 -0.57 -4.80
C MET A 181 16.89 -1.57 -3.63
N ALA A 182 17.91 -2.41 -3.48
CA ALA A 182 17.98 -3.36 -2.36
C ALA A 182 18.01 -2.64 -1.01
N ALA A 183 18.75 -1.54 -0.92
CA ALA A 183 18.79 -0.69 0.26
C ALA A 183 17.42 -0.04 0.56
N SER A 184 16.70 0.40 -0.47
CA SER A 184 15.35 0.97 -0.34
C SER A 184 14.32 -0.06 0.14
N ILE A 185 14.36 -1.29 -0.40
CA ILE A 185 13.51 -2.39 0.05
C ILE A 185 13.85 -2.76 1.51
N ALA A 186 15.15 -2.86 1.84
CA ALA A 186 15.57 -3.15 3.20
C ALA A 186 15.12 -2.08 4.20
N LEU A 187 15.23 -0.79 3.83
CA LEU A 187 14.68 0.32 4.62
C LEU A 187 13.18 0.13 4.82
N ALA A 188 12.43 -0.14 3.76
CA ALA A 188 10.98 -0.30 3.84
C ALA A 188 10.57 -1.42 4.79
N CYS A 189 11.17 -2.61 4.64
CA CYS A 189 10.91 -3.73 5.55
C CYS A 189 11.24 -3.39 7.00
N ASN A 190 12.43 -2.81 7.26
CA ASN A 190 12.86 -2.47 8.61
C ASN A 190 12.01 -1.34 9.24
N ALA A 191 11.50 -0.40 8.44
CA ALA A 191 10.61 0.65 8.92
C ALA A 191 9.22 0.09 9.27
N CYS A 192 8.71 -0.88 8.48
CA CYS A 192 7.49 -1.59 8.81
C CYS A 192 7.62 -2.40 10.12
N ASP A 193 8.72 -3.13 10.30
CA ASP A 193 9.00 -3.84 11.56
C ASP A 193 9.05 -2.89 12.77
N ASP A 194 9.52 -1.66 12.55
CA ASP A 194 9.62 -0.58 13.54
C ASP A 194 8.25 0.08 13.84
N GLY A 195 7.17 -0.35 13.19
CA GLY A 195 5.80 0.12 13.43
C GLY A 195 5.30 1.21 12.47
N VAL A 196 6.02 1.51 11.39
CA VAL A 196 5.51 2.37 10.30
C VAL A 196 4.56 1.53 9.43
N PRO A 197 3.25 1.83 9.35
CA PRO A 197 2.30 0.93 8.69
C PRO A 197 2.57 0.69 7.19
N ARG A 198 3.07 1.72 6.51
CA ARG A 198 3.18 1.76 5.04
C ARG A 198 4.45 2.48 4.60
N VAL A 199 5.19 1.86 3.69
CA VAL A 199 6.34 2.49 3.03
C VAL A 199 6.13 2.47 1.52
N HIS A 200 6.27 3.63 0.88
CA HIS A 200 6.13 3.79 -0.56
C HIS A 200 7.50 4.00 -1.20
N LEU A 201 7.82 3.21 -2.22
CA LEU A 201 8.99 3.39 -3.08
C LEU A 201 8.52 4.07 -4.37
N VAL A 202 8.95 5.31 -4.61
CA VAL A 202 8.45 6.16 -5.71
C VAL A 202 9.59 6.75 -6.50
N SER A 203 9.51 6.72 -7.84
CA SER A 203 10.50 7.40 -8.68
C SER A 203 10.30 8.91 -8.70
N TYR A 204 11.39 9.69 -8.53
CA TYR A 204 11.36 11.12 -8.83
C TYR A 204 11.38 11.43 -10.34
N ALA A 205 11.65 10.44 -11.19
CA ALA A 205 11.58 10.60 -12.65
C ALA A 205 10.13 10.60 -13.17
N CYS A 206 9.18 10.07 -12.38
CA CYS A 206 7.77 10.14 -12.70
C CYS A 206 7.22 11.54 -12.38
N ASP A 207 6.80 12.28 -13.40
CA ASP A 207 6.15 13.58 -13.20
C ASP A 207 4.83 13.42 -12.43
N GLY A 208 4.70 14.17 -11.34
CA GLY A 208 3.61 14.03 -10.37
C GLY A 208 3.59 12.69 -9.62
N GLY A 209 4.70 11.94 -9.58
CA GLY A 209 4.77 10.59 -9.00
C GLY A 209 4.25 10.51 -7.56
N LEU A 210 4.57 11.50 -6.72
CA LEU A 210 4.08 11.56 -5.33
C LEU A 210 2.54 11.69 -5.23
N ILE A 211 1.95 12.56 -6.05
CA ILE A 211 0.50 12.78 -6.03
C ILE A 211 -0.22 11.55 -6.60
N LYS A 212 0.30 10.99 -7.71
CA LYS A 212 -0.22 9.75 -8.26
C LYS A 212 -0.18 8.62 -7.24
N GLU A 213 0.93 8.44 -6.54
CA GLU A 213 1.07 7.41 -5.51
C GLU A 213 0.05 7.55 -4.37
N LEU A 214 -0.17 8.78 -3.88
CA LEU A 214 -0.98 8.98 -2.67
C LEU A 214 -2.48 9.20 -2.92
N TYR A 215 -2.85 9.61 -4.14
CA TYR A 215 -4.22 10.00 -4.48
C TYR A 215 -4.85 9.17 -5.61
N THR A 216 -4.19 8.08 -6.04
CA THR A 216 -4.77 7.12 -6.98
C THR A 216 -4.67 5.70 -6.42
N HIS A 217 -5.58 4.82 -6.82
CA HIS A 217 -5.60 3.43 -6.35
C HIS A 217 -4.48 2.55 -6.94
N ASP A 218 -4.02 2.90 -8.15
CA ASP A 218 -2.98 2.15 -8.86
C ASP A 218 -1.57 2.59 -8.44
N GLY A 219 -1.45 3.82 -7.94
CA GLY A 219 -0.18 4.43 -7.56
C GLY A 219 0.77 4.63 -8.74
N ALA A 220 1.95 5.17 -8.44
CA ALA A 220 3.05 5.33 -9.40
C ALA A 220 4.24 4.42 -9.09
N GLY A 221 4.32 3.85 -7.89
CA GLY A 221 5.43 3.04 -7.44
C GLY A 221 5.00 1.73 -6.78
N THR A 222 5.76 1.34 -5.75
CA THR A 222 5.52 0.12 -4.96
C THR A 222 5.22 0.46 -3.51
N LEU A 223 4.09 -0.03 -3.01
CA LEU A 223 3.74 -0.01 -1.59
C LEU A 223 4.24 -1.28 -0.89
N ILE A 224 4.96 -1.11 0.21
CA ILE A 224 5.35 -2.20 1.13
C ILE A 224 4.63 -1.97 2.46
N SER A 225 3.88 -2.96 2.95
CA SER A 225 3.11 -2.87 4.20
C SER A 225 3.21 -4.14 5.04
N SER A 226 3.06 -4.00 6.36
CA SER A 226 2.99 -5.13 7.30
C SER A 226 1.69 -5.93 7.16
N ASP A 227 0.60 -5.27 6.77
CA ASP A 227 -0.69 -5.89 6.54
C ASP A 227 -0.84 -6.36 5.10
N GLU A 228 -1.58 -7.46 4.91
CA GLU A 228 -2.22 -7.76 3.63
C GLU A 228 -3.22 -6.63 3.32
N TYR A 229 -2.79 -5.65 2.52
CA TYR A 229 -3.59 -4.48 2.12
C TYR A 229 -4.89 -4.86 1.40
N GLU A 230 -4.95 -6.08 0.85
CA GLU A 230 -6.17 -6.72 0.40
C GLU A 230 -6.64 -7.70 1.47
N GLN A 231 -7.73 -7.37 2.14
CA GLN A 231 -8.29 -8.25 3.17
C GLN A 231 -9.54 -8.94 2.64
N MET A 232 -9.55 -10.27 2.75
CA MET A 232 -10.75 -11.06 2.51
C MET A 232 -11.45 -11.32 3.83
N VAL A 233 -12.60 -10.70 4.01
CA VAL A 233 -13.36 -10.72 5.27
C VAL A 233 -14.85 -10.95 5.02
N ALA A 234 -15.55 -11.44 6.04
CA ALA A 234 -17.02 -11.44 6.03
C ALA A 234 -17.52 -10.00 6.00
N ALA A 235 -18.53 -9.72 5.17
CA ALA A 235 -19.07 -8.38 5.01
C ALA A 235 -19.68 -7.86 6.32
N GLN A 236 -19.56 -6.56 6.54
CA GLN A 236 -20.13 -5.83 7.65
C GLN A 236 -21.04 -4.71 7.14
N SER A 237 -21.83 -4.09 8.02
CA SER A 237 -22.79 -3.03 7.62
C SER A 237 -22.16 -1.86 6.84
N HIS A 238 -20.87 -1.58 7.03
CA HIS A 238 -20.15 -0.54 6.29
C HIS A 238 -19.80 -0.94 4.84
N ASP A 239 -19.73 -2.24 4.53
CA ASP A 239 -19.41 -2.75 3.19
C ASP A 239 -20.60 -2.71 2.23
N LEU A 240 -21.82 -2.61 2.76
CA LEU A 240 -23.06 -2.65 1.97
C LEU A 240 -23.02 -1.68 0.79
N ALA A 241 -22.57 -0.44 1.01
CA ALA A 241 -22.49 0.56 -0.05
C ALA A 241 -21.53 0.14 -1.17
N GLY A 242 -20.36 -0.41 -0.82
CA GLY A 242 -19.36 -0.89 -1.79
C GLY A 242 -19.82 -2.13 -2.56
N ILE A 243 -20.49 -3.07 -1.88
CA ILE A 243 -21.12 -4.23 -2.54
C ILE A 243 -22.17 -3.75 -3.55
N LEU A 244 -23.02 -2.79 -3.17
CA LEU A 244 -24.03 -2.24 -4.06
C LEU A 244 -23.40 -1.53 -5.27
N GLU A 245 -22.37 -0.72 -5.08
CA GLU A 245 -21.61 -0.08 -6.16
C GLU A 245 -21.09 -1.11 -7.17
N LEU A 246 -20.61 -2.25 -6.68
CA LEU A 246 -20.03 -3.31 -7.48
C LEU A 246 -21.07 -4.11 -8.28
N ILE A 247 -22.21 -4.47 -7.68
CA ILE A 247 -23.18 -5.38 -8.30
C ILE A 247 -24.20 -4.68 -9.20
N ARG A 248 -24.48 -3.39 -8.97
CA ARG A 248 -25.55 -2.67 -9.68
C ARG A 248 -25.32 -2.58 -11.21
N PRO A 249 -24.13 -2.26 -11.72
CA PRO A 249 -23.88 -2.28 -13.16
C PRO A 249 -24.11 -3.68 -13.77
N LEU A 250 -23.63 -4.72 -13.09
CA LEU A 250 -23.78 -6.12 -13.54
C LEU A 250 -25.24 -6.59 -13.55
N GLN A 251 -26.08 -6.06 -12.66
CA GLN A 251 -27.52 -6.33 -12.65
C GLN A 251 -28.22 -5.63 -13.81
N GLN A 252 -27.87 -4.38 -14.10
CA GLN A 252 -28.40 -3.61 -15.23
C GLN A 252 -28.05 -4.26 -16.58
N GLU A 253 -26.85 -4.84 -16.69
CA GLU A 253 -26.39 -5.60 -17.85
C GLU A 253 -26.99 -7.02 -17.93
N GLY A 254 -27.77 -7.45 -16.93
CA GLY A 254 -28.36 -8.79 -16.89
C GLY A 254 -27.33 -9.91 -16.65
N ILE A 255 -26.12 -9.58 -16.20
CA ILE A 255 -25.10 -10.56 -15.79
C ILE A 255 -25.47 -11.14 -14.42
N LEU A 256 -25.75 -10.29 -13.44
CA LEU A 256 -26.19 -10.70 -12.10
C LEU A 256 -27.71 -10.60 -11.96
N LEU A 257 -28.29 -11.44 -11.11
CA LEU A 257 -29.71 -11.36 -10.74
C LEU A 257 -29.97 -10.06 -9.96
N GLU A 258 -31.04 -9.36 -10.31
CA GLU A 258 -31.46 -8.12 -9.64
C GLU A 258 -31.86 -8.41 -8.19
N ARG A 259 -31.40 -7.54 -7.28
CA ARG A 259 -31.67 -7.62 -5.83
C ARG A 259 -31.89 -6.22 -5.28
N SER A 260 -32.91 -6.02 -4.45
CA SER A 260 -33.16 -4.72 -3.83
C SER A 260 -32.08 -4.38 -2.79
N ASN A 261 -31.98 -3.11 -2.37
CA ASN A 261 -31.04 -2.72 -1.31
C ASN A 261 -31.32 -3.49 -0.01
N GLU A 262 -32.61 -3.68 0.31
CA GLU A 262 -33.07 -4.35 1.53
C GLU A 262 -32.74 -5.83 1.53
N GLN A 263 -32.83 -6.49 0.36
CA GLN A 263 -32.44 -7.89 0.22
C GLN A 263 -30.94 -8.09 0.44
N VAL A 264 -30.10 -7.24 -0.17
CA VAL A 264 -28.65 -7.31 0.02
C VAL A 264 -28.27 -7.01 1.47
N ALA A 265 -28.95 -6.04 2.10
CA ALA A 265 -28.72 -5.72 3.50
C ALA A 265 -29.15 -6.86 4.45
N ALA A 266 -30.25 -7.55 4.15
CA ALA A 266 -30.72 -8.68 4.94
C ALA A 266 -29.83 -9.92 4.79
N ASP A 267 -29.25 -10.13 3.61
CA ASP A 267 -28.37 -11.25 3.30
C ASP A 267 -26.89 -10.94 3.58
N LEU A 268 -26.56 -9.80 4.18
CA LEU A 268 -25.19 -9.30 4.27
C LEU A 268 -24.24 -10.28 4.98
N ASP A 269 -24.74 -11.02 5.96
CA ASP A 269 -23.97 -12.05 6.69
C ASP A 269 -23.55 -13.24 5.80
N HIS A 270 -24.13 -13.40 4.62
CA HIS A 270 -23.72 -14.40 3.63
C HIS A 270 -22.60 -13.91 2.71
N PHE A 271 -22.31 -12.61 2.69
CA PHE A 271 -21.31 -12.02 1.80
C PHE A 271 -19.91 -12.11 2.41
N THR A 272 -18.96 -12.50 1.57
CA THR A 272 -17.52 -12.29 1.77
C THR A 272 -17.05 -11.24 0.77
N VAL A 273 -16.26 -10.28 1.24
CA VAL A 273 -15.71 -9.20 0.43
C VAL A 273 -14.19 -9.25 0.44
N ILE A 274 -13.59 -8.83 -0.67
CA ILE A 274 -12.19 -8.40 -0.68
C ILE A 274 -12.19 -6.88 -0.65
N THR A 275 -11.54 -6.32 0.37
CA THR A 275 -11.38 -4.88 0.54
C THR A 275 -9.96 -4.46 0.24
N LYS A 276 -9.79 -3.31 -0.41
CA LYS A 276 -8.51 -2.64 -0.65
C LYS A 276 -8.66 -1.19 -0.19
N ASP A 277 -7.91 -0.78 0.83
CA ASP A 277 -8.01 0.57 1.42
C ASP A 277 -9.44 0.96 1.83
N SER A 278 -10.17 0.03 2.48
CA SER A 278 -11.60 0.17 2.87
C SER A 278 -12.60 0.28 1.70
N ARG A 279 -12.16 0.07 0.45
CA ARG A 279 -13.04 -0.06 -0.71
C ARG A 279 -13.29 -1.54 -1.00
N VAL A 280 -14.55 -1.94 -1.14
CA VAL A 280 -14.90 -3.28 -1.63
C VAL A 280 -14.52 -3.37 -3.11
N ILE A 281 -13.55 -4.22 -3.44
CA ILE A 281 -13.09 -4.45 -4.82
C ILE A 281 -13.63 -5.76 -5.41
N ALA A 282 -14.05 -6.70 -4.57
CA ALA A 282 -14.74 -7.92 -4.99
C ALA A 282 -15.72 -8.40 -3.91
N CYS A 283 -16.79 -9.07 -4.31
CA CYS A 283 -17.73 -9.71 -3.40
C CYS A 283 -18.25 -11.04 -3.94
N ALA A 284 -18.61 -11.94 -3.05
CA ALA A 284 -19.38 -13.15 -3.35
C ALA A 284 -20.19 -13.56 -2.12
N ALA A 285 -21.29 -14.27 -2.33
CA ALA A 285 -22.16 -14.75 -1.24
C ALA A 285 -22.29 -16.27 -1.26
N LEU A 286 -22.36 -16.89 -0.09
CA LEU A 286 -22.66 -18.32 0.08
C LEU A 286 -23.99 -18.49 0.81
N TYR A 287 -24.93 -19.17 0.17
CA TYR A 287 -26.23 -19.53 0.74
C TYR A 287 -26.26 -21.03 1.05
N PRO A 288 -26.05 -21.44 2.31
CA PRO A 288 -26.02 -22.86 2.66
C PRO A 288 -27.42 -23.45 2.79
N ASN A 289 -27.61 -24.66 2.26
CA ASN A 289 -28.72 -25.56 2.54
C ASN A 289 -28.17 -26.81 3.26
N ARG A 290 -28.32 -26.82 4.59
CA ARG A 290 -27.76 -27.86 5.45
C ARG A 290 -28.53 -29.17 5.35
N ASP A 291 -29.82 -29.13 5.03
CA ASP A 291 -30.67 -30.31 4.96
C ASP A 291 -30.23 -31.23 3.82
N ASP A 292 -29.85 -30.64 2.67
CA ASP A 292 -29.36 -31.36 1.51
C ASP A 292 -27.82 -31.39 1.40
N ALA A 293 -27.11 -30.84 2.39
CA ALA A 293 -25.66 -30.69 2.42
C ALA A 293 -25.09 -30.03 1.14
N ILE A 294 -25.75 -28.97 0.65
CA ILE A 294 -25.37 -28.24 -0.56
C ILE A 294 -25.36 -26.72 -0.29
N GLY A 295 -24.54 -25.94 -1.00
CA GLY A 295 -24.56 -24.48 -0.92
C GLY A 295 -24.60 -23.80 -2.28
N GLU A 296 -25.27 -22.65 -2.39
CA GLU A 296 -25.23 -21.80 -3.59
C GLU A 296 -24.16 -20.72 -3.42
N ILE A 297 -23.18 -20.68 -4.31
CA ILE A 297 -22.30 -19.51 -4.46
C ILE A 297 -22.96 -18.56 -5.45
N ALA A 298 -23.24 -17.34 -4.99
CA ALA A 298 -23.97 -16.34 -5.75
C ALA A 298 -23.28 -14.97 -5.67
N CYS A 299 -23.73 -14.05 -6.52
CA CYS A 299 -23.29 -12.65 -6.50
C CYS A 299 -21.76 -12.45 -6.60
N VAL A 300 -21.07 -13.35 -7.32
CA VAL A 300 -19.64 -13.21 -7.58
C VAL A 300 -19.43 -12.01 -8.50
N ALA A 301 -18.72 -11.01 -8.00
CA ALA A 301 -18.41 -9.79 -8.72
C ALA A 301 -17.02 -9.30 -8.35
N THR A 302 -16.31 -8.77 -9.35
CA THR A 302 -15.00 -8.13 -9.19
C THR A 302 -15.02 -6.82 -9.96
N HIS A 303 -14.50 -5.76 -9.34
CA HIS A 303 -14.45 -4.42 -9.93
C HIS A 303 -13.68 -4.48 -11.26
N PRO A 304 -14.11 -3.79 -12.34
CA PRO A 304 -13.49 -3.89 -13.66
C PRO A 304 -11.97 -3.74 -13.66
N ASP A 305 -11.46 -2.75 -12.91
CA ASP A 305 -10.01 -2.48 -12.78
C ASP A 305 -9.21 -3.59 -12.07
N TYR A 306 -9.89 -4.59 -11.48
CA TYR A 306 -9.31 -5.64 -10.64
C TYR A 306 -9.63 -7.07 -11.12
N ARG A 307 -10.13 -7.24 -12.35
CA ARG A 307 -10.59 -8.55 -12.85
C ARG A 307 -9.44 -9.54 -13.10
N ASP A 308 -8.29 -9.07 -13.53
CA ASP A 308 -7.17 -9.95 -13.95
C ASP A 308 -6.23 -10.36 -12.80
N SER A 309 -6.57 -10.01 -11.55
CA SER A 309 -5.75 -10.26 -10.36
C SER A 309 -6.19 -11.46 -9.52
N GLY A 310 -7.10 -12.30 -10.04
CA GLY A 310 -7.46 -13.57 -9.39
C GLY A 310 -8.44 -13.45 -8.22
N HIS A 311 -9.06 -12.28 -8.02
CA HIS A 311 -9.94 -12.00 -6.88
C HIS A 311 -11.20 -12.87 -6.86
N GLY A 312 -11.79 -13.13 -8.03
CA GLY A 312 -12.99 -13.95 -8.13
C GLY A 312 -12.70 -15.40 -7.75
N GLU A 313 -11.56 -15.92 -8.21
CA GLU A 313 -11.08 -17.27 -7.94
C GLU A 313 -10.80 -17.45 -6.45
N ARG A 314 -10.10 -16.48 -5.83
CA ARG A 314 -9.84 -16.44 -4.39
C ARG A 314 -11.14 -16.47 -3.58
N LEU A 315 -12.14 -15.67 -3.96
CA LEU A 315 -13.45 -15.65 -3.30
C LEU A 315 -14.18 -16.99 -3.42
N VAL A 316 -14.23 -17.57 -4.62
CA VAL A 316 -14.92 -18.85 -4.85
C VAL A 316 -14.26 -19.97 -4.04
N GLU A 317 -12.93 -20.03 -4.00
CA GLU A 317 -12.24 -21.05 -3.20
C GLU A 317 -12.47 -20.83 -1.69
N LYS A 318 -12.44 -19.58 -1.20
CA LYS A 318 -12.76 -19.29 0.21
C LYS A 318 -14.17 -19.71 0.58
N LEU A 319 -15.16 -19.46 -0.29
CA LEU A 319 -16.53 -19.88 -0.05
C LEU A 319 -16.68 -21.41 -0.12
N ALA A 320 -15.91 -22.09 -0.96
CA ALA A 320 -15.85 -23.56 -0.97
C ALA A 320 -15.26 -24.11 0.35
N GLU A 321 -14.19 -23.51 0.88
CA GLU A 321 -13.66 -23.84 2.20
C GLU A 321 -14.68 -23.60 3.32
N THR A 322 -15.35 -22.44 3.29
CA THR A 322 -16.41 -22.11 4.25
C THR A 322 -17.56 -23.13 4.19
N ALA A 323 -17.93 -23.57 2.99
CA ALA A 323 -18.92 -24.63 2.79
C ALA A 323 -18.48 -25.99 3.37
N ARG A 324 -17.18 -26.35 3.27
CA ARG A 324 -16.61 -27.55 3.92
C ARG A 324 -16.69 -27.47 5.44
N GLU A 325 -16.37 -26.31 6.00
CA GLU A 325 -16.47 -26.04 7.45
C GLU A 325 -17.92 -26.16 7.95
N LEU A 326 -18.89 -25.85 7.10
CA LEU A 326 -20.32 -26.04 7.35
C LEU A 326 -20.81 -27.48 7.10
N HIS A 327 -19.90 -28.42 6.81
CA HIS A 327 -20.19 -29.82 6.49
C HIS A 327 -21.07 -30.03 5.24
N LEU A 328 -21.06 -29.08 4.30
CA LEU A 328 -21.66 -29.28 2.99
C LEU A 328 -20.77 -30.23 2.17
N LYS A 329 -21.38 -30.97 1.23
CA LYS A 329 -20.69 -31.91 0.34
C LYS A 329 -20.43 -31.31 -1.04
N GLN A 330 -21.24 -30.34 -1.43
CA GLN A 330 -21.24 -29.77 -2.77
C GLN A 330 -21.60 -28.28 -2.72
N VAL A 331 -21.08 -27.52 -3.68
CA VAL A 331 -21.53 -26.16 -3.97
C VAL A 331 -21.96 -26.07 -5.41
N TYR A 332 -22.93 -25.21 -5.70
CA TYR A 332 -23.38 -24.94 -7.06
C TYR A 332 -23.43 -23.44 -7.35
N VAL A 333 -23.42 -23.11 -8.63
CA VAL A 333 -23.53 -21.76 -9.17
C VAL A 333 -24.55 -21.73 -10.30
N ARG A 334 -25.21 -20.58 -10.47
CA ARG A 334 -26.07 -20.29 -11.62
C ARG A 334 -25.50 -19.12 -12.39
N THR A 335 -25.29 -19.30 -13.69
CA THR A 335 -24.73 -18.25 -14.54
C THR A 335 -25.33 -18.22 -15.94
N THR A 336 -25.57 -17.01 -16.46
CA THR A 336 -26.06 -16.78 -17.82
C THR A 336 -24.93 -16.60 -18.83
N GLN A 337 -23.76 -16.10 -18.40
CA GLN A 337 -22.67 -15.67 -19.30
C GLN A 337 -21.30 -16.24 -18.94
N THR A 338 -21.05 -16.59 -17.68
CA THR A 338 -19.70 -16.90 -17.15
C THR A 338 -19.44 -18.41 -16.93
N GLY A 339 -20.16 -19.28 -17.64
CA GLY A 339 -20.08 -20.73 -17.44
C GLY A 339 -18.67 -21.32 -17.62
N HIS A 340 -17.91 -20.84 -18.61
CA HIS A 340 -16.55 -21.35 -18.87
C HIS A 340 -15.58 -21.06 -17.72
N TRP A 341 -15.62 -19.87 -17.14
CA TRP A 341 -14.76 -19.48 -16.02
C TRP A 341 -14.99 -20.38 -14.79
N PHE A 342 -16.24 -20.68 -14.44
CA PHE A 342 -16.53 -21.62 -13.36
C PHE A 342 -16.05 -23.06 -13.65
N ARG A 343 -16.02 -23.49 -14.92
CA ARG A 343 -15.48 -24.81 -15.29
C ARG A 343 -13.98 -24.92 -15.07
N GLU A 344 -13.24 -23.83 -15.31
CA GLU A 344 -11.82 -23.74 -14.98
C GLU A 344 -11.58 -23.86 -13.47
N LEU A 345 -12.54 -23.43 -12.66
CA LEU A 345 -12.56 -23.59 -11.20
C LEU A 345 -13.09 -24.94 -10.70
N GLY A 346 -13.27 -25.91 -11.60
CA GLY A 346 -13.66 -27.28 -11.26
C GLY A 346 -15.17 -27.52 -11.14
N PHE A 347 -16.02 -26.57 -11.54
CA PHE A 347 -17.46 -26.80 -11.63
C PHE A 347 -17.83 -27.58 -12.90
N GLN A 348 -18.79 -28.49 -12.78
CA GLN A 348 -19.30 -29.30 -13.87
C GLN A 348 -20.75 -28.94 -14.17
N PRO A 349 -21.15 -28.80 -15.44
CA PRO A 349 -22.53 -28.51 -15.80
C PRO A 349 -23.44 -29.68 -15.42
N VAL A 350 -24.60 -29.35 -14.84
CA VAL A 350 -25.65 -30.31 -14.47
C VAL A 350 -27.01 -29.78 -14.90
N ASP A 351 -27.98 -30.68 -15.10
CA ASP A 351 -29.37 -30.27 -15.30
C ASP A 351 -29.93 -29.69 -13.99
N GLN A 352 -30.77 -28.67 -14.09
CA GLN A 352 -31.39 -28.06 -12.92
C GLN A 352 -32.23 -29.06 -12.11
N ASN A 353 -32.79 -30.07 -12.77
CA ASN A 353 -33.54 -31.15 -12.13
C ASN A 353 -32.68 -32.08 -11.26
N GLU A 354 -31.35 -31.99 -11.36
CA GLU A 354 -30.41 -32.75 -10.51
C GLU A 354 -30.17 -32.07 -9.15
N LEU A 355 -30.54 -30.79 -8.99
CA LEU A 355 -30.47 -30.11 -7.70
C LEU A 355 -31.57 -30.62 -6.76
N PRO A 356 -31.41 -30.52 -5.43
CA PRO A 356 -32.49 -30.81 -4.48
C PRO A 356 -33.72 -29.92 -4.72
N SER A 357 -34.92 -30.42 -4.39
CA SER A 357 -36.19 -29.74 -4.69
C SER A 357 -36.25 -28.31 -4.11
N ALA A 358 -35.73 -28.10 -2.89
CA ALA A 358 -35.66 -26.78 -2.27
C ALA A 358 -34.80 -25.78 -3.09
N GLU A 359 -33.76 -26.26 -3.77
CA GLU A 359 -32.93 -25.44 -4.64
C GLU A 359 -33.59 -25.22 -6.00
N GLN A 360 -34.33 -26.21 -6.53
CA GLN A 360 -35.11 -26.07 -7.76
C GLN A 360 -36.20 -24.99 -7.64
N GLU A 361 -36.86 -24.86 -6.48
CA GLU A 361 -37.92 -23.85 -6.28
C GLU A 361 -37.40 -22.40 -6.36
N LYS A 362 -36.11 -22.19 -6.05
CA LYS A 362 -35.42 -20.90 -6.24
C LYS A 362 -35.31 -20.53 -7.72
N SER A 363 -35.50 -21.48 -8.65
CA SER A 363 -35.50 -21.27 -10.09
C SER A 363 -36.69 -20.46 -10.62
N SER A 364 -37.73 -20.23 -9.82
CA SER A 364 -38.88 -19.41 -10.25
C SER A 364 -38.52 -17.97 -10.65
N ARG A 365 -37.32 -17.50 -10.28
CA ARG A 365 -36.72 -16.21 -10.69
C ARG A 365 -35.54 -16.36 -11.65
N ASP A 366 -35.32 -17.58 -12.17
CA ASP A 366 -34.17 -17.93 -12.99
C ASP A 366 -34.37 -17.46 -14.44
N ARG A 367 -33.28 -17.00 -15.03
CA ARG A 367 -33.24 -16.38 -16.36
C ARG A 367 -32.80 -17.39 -17.42
N ASN A 368 -33.20 -18.65 -17.24
CA ASN A 368 -32.70 -19.79 -18.00
C ASN A 368 -31.17 -19.94 -17.86
N SER A 369 -30.65 -19.80 -16.64
CA SER A 369 -29.22 -19.84 -16.36
C SER A 369 -28.69 -21.28 -16.44
N ASN A 370 -27.42 -21.43 -16.84
CA ASN A 370 -26.73 -22.71 -16.73
C ASN A 370 -26.42 -22.98 -15.26
N THR A 371 -26.70 -24.19 -14.81
CA THR A 371 -26.35 -24.67 -13.47
C THR A 371 -25.05 -25.46 -13.55
N LEU A 372 -24.11 -25.15 -12.67
CA LEU A 372 -22.89 -25.94 -12.52
C LEU A 372 -22.66 -26.29 -11.06
N ILE A 373 -22.14 -27.48 -10.79
CA ILE A 373 -21.88 -28.01 -9.45
C ILE A 373 -20.41 -28.40 -9.29
N ARG A 374 -19.88 -28.22 -8.08
CA ARG A 374 -18.54 -28.65 -7.67
C ARG A 374 -18.66 -29.43 -6.37
N ALA A 375 -18.08 -30.63 -6.35
CA ALA A 375 -17.89 -31.38 -5.11
C ALA A 375 -16.79 -30.71 -4.28
N LEU A 376 -16.98 -30.67 -2.96
CA LEU A 376 -16.10 -29.96 -2.03
C LEU A 376 -14.92 -30.80 -1.55
#